data_AF-A0A258SQU7-F1
#
_entry.id   AF-A0A258SQU7-F1
#
_cell.length_a   1.000
_cell.length_b   1.000
_cell.length_c   1.000
_cell.angle_alpha   90.00
_cell.angle_beta   90.00
_cell.angle_gamma   90.00
#
_symmetry.space_group_name_H-M   'P 1'
#
loop_
_entity.id
_entity.type
_entity.pdbx_description
1 polymer ?
#
loop_
_entity_poly.entity_id
_entity_poly.type
_entity_poly.pdbx_seq_one_letter_code
_entity_poly.pdbx_strand_id
1 'polypeptide(L)' 'MSDVQETFISHLIEMRDRLLRAVVVVVVIFICLFPWAQDLYALLAKPLLAALPKGGQMIATEVTTPFFVPIKVTMMTAFL' A
#
# COMPACT_ATOMS: atom_id res chain seq x y z
N MET A 1 17.46 39.48 9.27
CA MET A 1 17.68 38.28 8.43
C MET A 1 17.35 36.97 9.17
N SER A 2 16.57 37.03 10.26
CA SER A 2 16.33 35.93 11.21
C SER A 2 14.89 35.38 11.20
N ASP A 3 13.88 36.20 10.84
CA ASP A 3 12.46 35.77 10.81
C ASP A 3 12.13 34.67 9.79
N VAL A 4 12.84 34.65 8.67
CA VAL A 4 12.57 33.71 7.58
C VAL A 4 13.04 32.30 7.93
N GLN A 5 14.15 32.15 8.67
CA GLN A 5 14.68 30.85 9.10
C GLN A 5 13.78 30.16 10.14
N GLU A 6 13.24 30.90 11.10
CA GLU A 6 12.25 30.38 12.07
C GLU A 6 10.99 29.86 11.36
N THR A 7 10.51 30.59 10.34
CA THR A 7 9.30 30.24 9.59
C THR A 7 9.46 28.97 8.75
N PHE A 8 10.60 28.81 8.04
CA PHE A 8 10.85 27.62 7.21
C PHE A 8 11.00 26.35 8.05
N ILE A 9 11.72 26.41 9.17
CA ILE A 9 11.91 25.26 10.06
C ILE A 9 10.60 24.86 10.71
N SER A 10 9.77 25.81 11.13
CA SER A 10 8.43 25.56 11.68
C SER A 10 7.52 24.82 10.68
N HIS A 11 7.46 25.28 9.42
CA HIS A 11 6.68 24.60 8.38
C HIS A 11 7.15 23.16 8.10
N LEU A 12 8.45 22.91 8.06
CA LEU A 12 9.00 21.56 7.87
C LEU A 12 8.65 20.62 9.05
N ILE A 13 8.64 21.15 10.27
CA ILE A 13 8.25 20.39 11.47
C ILE A 13 6.76 20.03 11.40
N GLU A 14 5.92 20.95 10.95
CA GLU A 14 4.49 20.71 10.76
C GLU A 14 4.23 19.64 9.69
N MET A 15 4.93 19.71 8.55
CA MET A 15 4.82 18.68 7.49
C MET A 15 5.24 17.30 8.01
N ARG A 16 6.31 17.22 8.80
CA ARG A 16 6.74 15.95 9.43
C ARG A 16 5.66 15.39 10.34
N ASP A 17 5.07 16.22 11.19
CA ASP A 17 4.04 15.77 12.14
C ASP A 17 2.79 15.25 11.42
N ARG A 18 2.33 15.96 10.38
CA ARG A 18 1.22 15.53 9.54
C ARG A 18 1.54 14.25 8.78
N LEU A 19 2.76 14.12 8.25
CA LEU A 19 3.21 12.93 7.55
C LEU A 19 3.23 11.71 8.47
N LEU A 20 3.78 11.86 9.68
CA LEU A 20 3.81 10.78 10.67
C LEU A 20 2.41 10.32 11.05
N ARG A 21 1.48 11.25 11.27
CA ARG A 21 0.07 10.90 11.55
C ARG A 21 -0.57 10.16 10.37
N ALA A 22 -0.35 10.60 9.13
CA ALA A 22 -0.88 9.92 7.95
C ALA A 22 -0.33 8.49 7.81
N VAL A 23 0.97 8.30 8.02
CA VAL A 23 1.61 6.97 8.01
C VAL A 23 0.99 6.07 9.08
N VAL A 24 0.78 6.57 10.29
CA VAL A 24 0.14 5.80 11.37
C VAL A 24 -1.28 5.36 10.98
N VAL A 25 -2.07 6.25 10.39
CA VAL A 25 -3.43 5.92 9.93
C VAL A 25 -3.42 4.81 8.89
N VAL A 26 -2.54 4.90 7.88
CA VAL A 26 -2.41 3.87 6.84
C VAL A 26 -2.00 2.52 7.45
N VAL A 27 -1.06 2.50 8.40
CA VAL A 27 -0.63 1.27 9.08
C VAL A 27 -1.78 0.64 9.87
N VAL A 28 -2.60 1.45 10.56
CA VAL A 28 -3.76 0.94 11.30
C VAL A 28 -4.77 0.31 10.34
N ILE A 29 -5.11 0.97 9.24
CA ILE A 29 -6.03 0.44 8.23
C ILE A 29 -5.46 -0.85 7.61
N PHE A 30 -4.16 -0.88 7.32
CA PHE A 30 -3.49 -2.06 6.80
C PHE A 30 -3.62 -3.26 7.75
N ILE A 31 -3.38 -3.06 9.05
CA ILE A 31 -3.55 -4.14 10.05
C ILE A 31 -4.99 -4.63 10.08
N CYS A 32 -5.97 -3.73 9.97
CA CYS A 32 -7.39 -4.11 9.89
C CYS A 32 -7.70 -4.91 8.63
N LEU A 33 -7.12 -4.58 7.48
CA LEU A 33 -7.38 -5.28 6.20
C LEU A 33 -6.54 -6.55 6.01
N PHE A 34 -5.47 -6.72 6.79
CA PHE A 34 -4.52 -7.84 6.66
C PHE A 34 -5.16 -9.24 6.65
N PRO A 35 -6.18 -9.57 7.48
CA PRO A 35 -6.83 -10.88 7.45
C PRO A 35 -7.49 -11.21 6.10
N TRP A 36 -7.87 -10.19 5.32
CA TRP A 36 -8.55 -10.31 4.02
C TRP A 36 -7.63 -10.11 2.83
N ALA A 37 -6.30 -10.08 3.04
CA ALA A 37 -5.33 -9.79 1.99
C ALA A 37 -5.42 -10.73 0.77
N GLN A 38 -5.68 -12.02 1.03
CA GLN A 38 -5.80 -13.03 -0.02
C GLN A 38 -7.06 -12.82 -0.86
N ASP A 39 -8.18 -12.46 -0.23
CA ASP A 39 -9.45 -12.20 -0.92
C ASP A 39 -9.36 -10.94 -1.78
N LEU A 40 -8.68 -9.91 -1.27
CA LEU A 40 -8.42 -8.66 -1.99
C LEU A 40 -7.57 -8.92 -3.24
N TYR A 41 -6.53 -9.73 -3.09
CA TYR A 41 -5.71 -10.17 -4.23
C TYR A 41 -6.52 -10.99 -5.23
N ALA A 42 -7.33 -11.95 -4.78
CA ALA A 42 -8.16 -12.77 -5.64
C ALA A 42 -9.16 -11.93 -6.45
N LEU A 43 -9.71 -10.87 -5.85
CA LEU A 43 -10.59 -9.92 -6.54
C LEU A 43 -9.88 -9.25 -7.73
N LEU A 44 -8.63 -8.81 -7.55
CA LEU A 44 -7.83 -8.22 -8.61
C LEU A 44 -7.33 -9.25 -9.63
N ALA A 45 -7.07 -10.48 -9.20
CA ALA A 45 -6.61 -11.56 -10.08
C ALA A 45 -7.71 -12.03 -11.05
N LYS A 46 -8.99 -11.94 -10.68
CA LYS A 46 -10.14 -12.34 -11.54
C LYS A 46 -10.13 -11.70 -12.95
N PRO A 47 -10.08 -10.37 -13.11
CA PRO A 47 -10.04 -9.75 -14.45
C PRO A 47 -8.76 -10.08 -15.22
N LEU A 48 -7.62 -10.24 -14.53
CA LEU A 48 -6.36 -10.67 -15.13
C LEU A 48 -6.49 -12.06 -15.74
N LEU A 49 -7.04 -13.02 -14.98
CA LEU A 49 -7.31 -14.39 -15.47
C LEU A 49 -8.29 -14.41 -16.64
N ALA A 50 -9.29 -13.53 -16.65
CA ALA A 50 -10.24 -13.41 -17.78
C ALA A 50 -9.59 -12.83 -19.05
N ALA A 51 -8.53 -12.03 -18.90
CA ALA A 51 -7.76 -11.49 -20.02
C ALA A 51 -6.67 -12.45 -20.53
N LEU A 52 -6.41 -13.56 -19.84
CA LEU A 52 -5.45 -14.56 -20.31
C LEU A 52 -6.04 -15.34 -21.51
N PRO A 53 -5.19 -15.72 -22.50
CA PRO A 53 -5.61 -16.59 -23.60
C PRO A 53 -6.10 -17.93 -23.06
N LYS A 54 -7.04 -18.58 -23.75
CA LYS A 54 -7.69 -19.82 -23.31
C LYS A 54 -6.64 -20.88 -22.91
N GLY A 55 -6.61 -21.25 -21.63
CA GLY A 55 -5.65 -22.21 -21.07
C GLY A 55 -4.42 -21.59 -20.38
N GLY A 56 -4.31 -20.26 -20.33
CA GLY A 56 -3.25 -19.57 -19.61
C GLY A 56 -3.44 -19.66 -18.09
N GLN A 57 -2.38 -20.05 -17.38
CA GLN A 57 -2.37 -20.15 -15.92
C GLN A 57 -1.52 -19.01 -15.36
N MET A 58 -1.98 -18.36 -14.29
CA MET A 58 -1.15 -17.41 -13.55
C MET A 58 -0.09 -18.19 -12.77
N ILE A 59 1.18 -17.98 -13.11
CA ILE A 59 2.32 -18.65 -12.48
C ILE A 59 3.05 -17.64 -11.59
N ALA A 60 3.24 -17.99 -10.32
CA ALA A 60 4.15 -17.27 -9.43
C ALA A 60 5.59 -17.56 -9.87
N THR A 61 6.25 -16.56 -10.47
CA THR A 61 7.63 -16.69 -10.96
C THR A 61 8.66 -16.79 -9.85
N GLU A 62 8.34 -16.24 -8.66
CA GLU A 62 9.22 -16.28 -7.50
C GLU A 62 8.57 -17.03 -6.34
N VAL A 63 9.39 -17.70 -5.53
CA VAL A 63 8.93 -18.47 -4.36
C VAL A 63 8.27 -17.59 -3.30
N THR A 64 8.56 -16.30 -3.28
CA THR A 64 8.04 -15.35 -2.31
C THR A 64 6.79 -14.59 -2.81
N THR A 65 6.45 -14.71 -4.10
CA THR A 65 5.29 -14.04 -4.72
C THR A 65 3.97 -14.32 -3.99
N PRO A 66 3.64 -15.56 -3.57
CA PRO A 66 2.37 -15.84 -2.88
C PRO A 66 2.22 -15.09 -1.55
N PHE A 67 3.34 -14.69 -0.95
CA PHE A 67 3.36 -13.95 0.30
C PHE A 67 3.35 -12.43 0.06
N PHE A 68 4.26 -11.92 -0.78
CA PHE A 68 4.42 -10.47 -0.95
C PHE A 68 3.33 -9.81 -1.79
N VAL A 69 2.73 -10.53 -2.75
CA VAL A 69 1.73 -9.91 -3.63
C VAL A 69 0.46 -9.51 -2.87
N PRO A 70 -0.17 -10.39 -2.06
CA PRO A 70 -1.32 -10.02 -1.25
C PRO A 70 -1.02 -8.88 -0.26
N ILE A 71 0.18 -8.86 0.32
CA ILE A 71 0.64 -7.77 1.21
C ILE A 71 0.71 -6.43 0.47
N LYS A 72 1.34 -6.41 -0.71
CA LYS A 72 1.46 -5.19 -1.54
C LYS A 72 0.09 -4.67 -1.96
N VAL A 73 -0.82 -5.55 -2.36
CA VAL A 73 -2.19 -5.19 -2.73
C VAL A 73 -2.92 -4.58 -1.54
N THR A 74 -2.88 -5.23 -0.39
CA THR A 74 -3.55 -4.74 0.83
C THR A 74 -2.99 -3.40 1.30
N MET A 75 -1.67 -3.20 1.19
CA MET A 75 -1.03 -1.92 1.49
C MET A 75 -1.46 -0.82 0.53
N MET A 76 -1.57 -1.12 -0.76
CA MET A 76 -2.07 -0.18 -1.76
C MET A 76 -3.52 0.20 -1.47
N THR A 77 -4.38 -0.77 -1.12
CA THR A 77 -5.77 -0.51 -0.73
C THR A 77 -5.88 0.26 0.57
N ALA A 78 -5.02 0.00 1.56
CA ALA A 78 -5.01 0.76 2.82
C ALA A 78 -4.54 2.21 2.65
N PHE A 79 -3.77 2.50 1.60
CA PHE A 79 -3.29 3.83 1.26
C PHE A 79 -4.30 4.66 0.47
N LEU A 80 -5.14 4.00 -0.34
CA LEU A 80 -6.10 4.62 -1.27
C LEU A 80 -7.38 5.06 -0.54
#